data_AF-A0A0C2WEY1-F1
#
_entry.id   AF-A0A0C2WEY1-F1
#
_cell.length_a   1.000
_cell.length_b   1.000
_cell.length_c   1.000
_cell.angle_alpha   90.00
_cell.angle_beta   90.00
_cell.angle_gamma   90.00
#
_symmetry.space_group_name_H-M   'P 1'
#
loop_
_entity.id
_entity.type
_entity.pdbx_description
1 polymer ?
#
loop_
_entity_poly.entity_id
_entity_poly.type
_entity_poly.pdbx_seq_one_letter_code
_entity_poly.pdbx_strand_id
1 'polypeptide(L)'
;MHISSPPTSYGKLPKSNTTSSLGSTPAGYTPKVSFDTFENPMDDAMFSFTLQVKSEGYKRTRKTRVFLCAASQDESGQEALDWALECLVQDDDEFIVVRGFDTGELDKDTEALREDARDLMKAIGDKNREIDASRKLSIVVEFVAGKITETIERMIALYRPDSLIVGTRGERTFLQQVGQAVGTGVGSVSRYE
;
A
#
# COMPACT_ATOMS: atom_id res chain seq x y z
N MET A 1 57.82 -13.82 10.95
CA MET A 1 56.72 -13.71 9.96
C MET A 1 55.42 -13.69 10.75
N HIS A 2 54.81 -12.52 10.91
CA HIS A 2 53.57 -12.33 11.68
C HIS A 2 52.48 -11.89 10.69
N ILE A 3 51.50 -12.76 10.47
CA ILE A 3 50.37 -12.52 9.56
C ILE A 3 49.24 -11.90 10.39
N SER A 4 48.90 -10.65 10.11
CA SER A 4 47.75 -9.95 10.68
C SER A 4 46.48 -10.31 9.91
N SER A 5 45.46 -10.81 10.60
CA SER A 5 44.11 -11.01 10.04
C SER A 5 43.36 -9.68 9.86
N PRO A 6 42.47 -9.56 8.86
CA PRO A 6 41.67 -8.35 8.66
C PRO A 6 40.49 -8.27 9.66
N PRO A 7 40.04 -7.07 10.05
CA PRO A 7 38.87 -6.92 10.92
C PRO A 7 37.60 -7.23 10.13
N THR A 8 36.82 -8.21 10.62
CA THR A 8 35.49 -8.50 10.09
C THR A 8 34.49 -7.57 10.77
N SER A 9 34.22 -6.40 10.16
CA SER A 9 33.09 -5.56 10.55
C SER A 9 31.84 -6.09 9.87
N TYR A 10 31.10 -6.97 10.54
CA TYR A 10 29.73 -7.26 10.15
C TYR A 10 28.88 -6.06 10.55
N GLY A 11 28.44 -5.28 9.56
CA GLY A 11 27.42 -4.26 9.75
C GLY A 11 26.19 -4.87 10.41
N LYS A 12 25.69 -4.23 11.47
CA LYS A 12 24.43 -4.61 12.11
C LYS A 12 23.31 -4.52 11.06
N LEU A 13 22.65 -5.64 10.79
CA LEU A 13 21.39 -5.67 10.07
C LEU A 13 20.38 -4.75 10.78
N PRO A 14 19.57 -3.96 10.04
CA PRO A 14 18.52 -3.15 10.63
C PRO A 14 17.57 -4.05 11.41
N LYS A 15 17.32 -3.70 12.67
CA LYS A 15 16.40 -4.43 13.55
C LYS A 15 14.97 -4.08 13.16
N SER A 16 14.21 -5.05 12.69
CA SER A 16 12.76 -4.95 12.58
C SER A 16 12.18 -4.84 14.00
N ASN A 17 11.74 -3.67 14.41
CA ASN A 17 10.95 -3.51 15.63
C ASN A 17 9.54 -4.03 15.35
N THR A 18 9.23 -5.25 15.77
CA THR A 18 7.86 -5.76 15.82
C THR A 18 7.15 -5.13 17.03
N THR A 19 6.71 -3.88 16.89
CA THR A 19 5.78 -3.26 17.86
C THR A 19 4.39 -3.83 17.61
N SER A 20 4.07 -4.94 18.28
CA SER A 20 2.73 -5.51 18.30
C SER A 20 1.78 -4.60 19.11
N SER A 21 1.19 -3.60 18.46
CA SER A 21 0.07 -2.85 19.04
C SER A 21 -1.20 -3.69 18.94
N LEU A 22 -1.51 -4.42 20.01
CA LEU A 22 -2.66 -5.34 20.14
C LEU A 22 -4.04 -4.69 19.87
N GLY A 23 -4.14 -3.36 19.80
CA GLY A 23 -5.39 -2.63 19.60
C GLY A 23 -5.81 -2.33 18.15
N SER A 24 -4.92 -2.47 17.17
CA SER A 24 -5.17 -2.03 15.78
C SER A 24 -5.44 -3.18 14.79
N THR A 25 -5.45 -4.42 15.26
CA THR A 25 -5.61 -5.58 14.38
C THR A 25 -7.08 -5.96 14.27
N PRO A 26 -7.65 -6.07 13.06
CA PRO A 26 -9.03 -6.52 12.91
C PRO A 26 -9.23 -7.95 13.48
N ALA A 27 -10.42 -8.23 13.99
CA ALA A 27 -10.71 -9.53 14.61
C ALA A 27 -10.52 -10.67 13.60
N GLY A 28 -9.94 -11.80 14.02
CA GLY A 28 -9.64 -12.93 13.13
C GLY A 28 -8.42 -12.71 12.22
N TYR A 29 -7.66 -11.63 12.43
CA TYR A 29 -6.38 -11.39 11.76
C TYR A 29 -5.21 -11.51 12.74
N THR A 30 -4.07 -11.99 12.23
CA THR A 30 -2.80 -12.00 12.96
C THR A 30 -1.85 -10.97 12.34
N PRO A 31 -1.24 -10.07 13.14
CA PRO A 31 -0.20 -9.18 12.66
C PRO A 31 1.00 -9.95 12.12
N LYS A 32 1.66 -9.42 11.10
CA LYS A 32 2.89 -9.99 10.55
C LYS A 32 4.06 -9.07 10.80
N VAL A 33 4.43 -8.30 9.79
CA VAL A 33 5.56 -7.40 9.83
C VAL A 33 5.01 -6.01 9.57
N SER A 34 5.45 -5.07 10.40
CA SER A 34 5.23 -3.66 10.17
C SER A 34 6.59 -3.00 9.98
N PHE A 35 6.67 -2.08 9.02
CA PHE A 35 7.87 -1.30 8.76
C PHE A 35 7.56 0.16 9.01
N ASP A 36 8.39 0.84 9.78
CA ASP A 36 8.27 2.26 10.05
C ASP A 36 9.62 2.89 9.76
N THR A 37 9.67 3.71 8.71
CA THR A 37 10.88 4.44 8.32
C THR A 37 10.79 5.94 8.64
N PHE A 38 9.73 6.39 9.32
CA PHE A 38 9.58 7.82 9.68
C PHE A 38 10.70 8.33 10.58
N GLU A 39 11.32 7.46 11.38
CA GLU A 39 12.32 7.84 12.39
C GLU A 39 13.78 7.78 11.91
N ASN A 40 14.05 7.38 10.66
CA ASN A 40 15.43 7.14 10.19
C ASN A 40 15.89 8.16 9.13
N PRO A 41 16.43 9.33 9.54
CA PRO A 41 16.85 10.40 8.63
C PRO A 41 18.09 10.08 7.76
N MET A 42 18.70 8.90 7.91
CA MET A 42 19.85 8.46 7.09
C MET A 42 19.45 7.63 5.86
N ASP A 43 18.20 7.20 5.76
CA ASP A 43 17.69 6.54 4.55
C ASP A 43 16.99 7.59 3.68
N ASP A 44 17.71 8.15 2.70
CA ASP A 44 17.14 8.86 1.54
C ASP A 44 16.16 7.96 0.72
N ALA A 45 15.96 6.71 1.15
CA ALA A 45 15.28 5.66 0.41
C ALA A 45 13.75 5.63 0.55
N MET A 46 13.14 6.40 1.47
CA MET A 46 11.72 6.81 1.55
C MET A 46 11.16 6.83 2.98
N PHE A 47 10.30 7.82 3.24
CA PHE A 47 9.42 7.85 4.40
C PHE A 47 8.18 7.01 4.12
N SER A 48 8.03 5.89 4.84
CA SER A 48 6.93 4.97 4.68
C SER A 48 6.54 4.29 5.99
N PHE A 49 5.27 3.93 6.08
CA PHE A 49 4.72 3.14 7.16
C PHE A 49 3.87 2.00 6.59
N THR A 50 4.32 0.77 6.82
CA THR A 50 3.71 -0.46 6.33
C THR A 50 3.08 -1.23 7.49
N LEU A 51 1.84 -1.66 7.33
CA LEU A 51 1.18 -2.63 8.20
C LEU A 51 0.80 -3.86 7.40
N GLN A 52 1.06 -5.06 7.94
CA GLN A 52 0.61 -6.31 7.34
C GLN A 52 -0.13 -7.19 8.34
N VAL A 53 -1.27 -7.71 7.91
CA VAL A 53 -2.06 -8.69 8.65
C VAL A 53 -2.49 -9.83 7.74
N LYS A 54 -2.78 -11.00 8.32
CA LYS A 54 -3.34 -12.14 7.59
C LYS A 54 -4.52 -12.72 8.34
N SER A 55 -5.59 -13.04 7.63
CA SER A 55 -6.72 -13.77 8.20
C SER A 55 -6.25 -15.11 8.76
N GLU A 56 -6.92 -15.57 9.80
CA GLU A 56 -6.69 -16.90 10.34
C GLU A 56 -6.86 -17.97 9.25
N GLY A 57 -5.87 -18.85 9.13
CA GLY A 57 -5.86 -19.92 8.13
C GLY A 57 -5.54 -19.49 6.70
N TYR A 58 -5.29 -18.20 6.43
CA TYR A 58 -4.79 -17.75 5.12
C TYR A 58 -3.46 -18.43 4.77
N LYS A 59 -3.37 -18.96 3.55
CA LYS A 59 -2.13 -19.54 3.02
C LYS A 59 -1.93 -19.09 1.58
N ARG A 60 -0.83 -18.38 1.33
CA ARG A 60 -0.45 -18.01 -0.03
C ARG A 60 -0.23 -19.28 -0.85
N THR A 61 -0.90 -19.39 -1.99
CA THR A 61 -0.77 -20.50 -2.94
C THR A 61 -0.29 -19.99 -4.29
N ARG A 62 -0.09 -20.90 -5.26
CA ARG A 62 0.20 -20.51 -6.65
C ARG A 62 -0.97 -19.79 -7.34
N LYS A 63 -2.18 -19.87 -6.77
CA LYS A 63 -3.39 -19.22 -7.30
C LYS A 63 -3.69 -17.88 -6.65
N THR A 64 -2.95 -17.51 -5.58
CA THR A 64 -3.13 -16.23 -4.92
C THR A 64 -2.85 -15.11 -5.90
N ARG A 65 -3.87 -14.28 -6.15
CA ARG A 65 -3.73 -13.05 -6.92
C ARG A 65 -3.37 -11.93 -5.99
N VAL A 66 -2.68 -10.92 -6.52
CA VAL A 66 -2.24 -9.74 -5.81
C VAL A 66 -2.95 -8.55 -6.41
N PHE A 67 -3.78 -7.89 -5.61
CA PHE A 67 -4.49 -6.68 -6.00
C PHE A 67 -3.85 -5.48 -5.31
N LEU A 68 -3.54 -4.45 -6.09
CA LEU A 68 -3.02 -3.19 -5.60
C LEU A 68 -4.11 -2.13 -5.72
N CYS A 69 -4.49 -1.50 -4.62
CA CYS A 69 -5.46 -0.42 -4.58
C CYS A 69 -4.77 0.88 -4.15
N ALA A 70 -4.64 1.84 -5.08
CA ALA A 70 -4.21 3.19 -4.73
C ALA A 70 -5.44 3.98 -4.25
N ALA A 71 -5.73 3.87 -2.96
CA ALA A 71 -6.86 4.54 -2.35
C ALA A 71 -6.42 5.96 -1.93
N SER A 72 -6.86 6.99 -2.66
CA SER A 72 -6.72 8.39 -2.25
C SER A 72 -7.75 8.75 -1.18
N GLN A 73 -7.43 9.69 -0.28
CA GLN A 73 -8.28 9.98 0.90
C GLN A 73 -9.66 10.55 0.52
N ASP A 74 -9.79 11.10 -0.68
CA ASP A 74 -11.06 11.56 -1.22
C ASP A 74 -12.06 10.41 -1.46
N GLU A 75 -13.31 10.80 -1.66
CA GLU A 75 -14.44 9.91 -1.90
C GLU A 75 -14.16 8.88 -2.99
N SER A 76 -13.49 9.26 -4.09
CA SER A 76 -13.26 8.32 -5.19
C SER A 76 -12.26 7.23 -4.86
N GLY A 77 -11.24 7.53 -4.05
CA GLY A 77 -10.32 6.51 -3.56
C GLY A 77 -10.97 5.56 -2.55
N GLN A 78 -11.90 6.06 -1.74
CA GLN A 78 -12.71 5.24 -0.84
C GLN A 78 -13.69 4.34 -1.60
N GLU A 79 -14.41 4.89 -2.59
CA GLU A 79 -15.28 4.12 -3.49
C GLU A 79 -14.52 3.02 -4.22
N ALA A 80 -13.29 3.29 -4.68
CA ALA A 80 -12.45 2.30 -5.36
C ALA A 80 -12.01 1.16 -4.43
N LEU A 81 -11.65 1.49 -3.19
CA LEU A 81 -11.31 0.52 -2.15
C LEU A 81 -12.51 -0.38 -1.83
N ASP A 82 -13.67 0.23 -1.64
CA ASP A 82 -14.92 -0.46 -1.35
C ASP A 82 -15.34 -1.40 -2.48
N TRP A 83 -15.32 -0.89 -3.71
CA TRP A 83 -15.61 -1.68 -4.89
C TRP A 83 -14.65 -2.86 -5.05
N ALA A 84 -13.35 -2.67 -4.78
CA ALA A 84 -12.38 -3.76 -4.84
C ALA A 84 -12.68 -4.87 -3.84
N LEU A 85 -13.02 -4.52 -2.60
CA LEU A 85 -13.38 -5.48 -1.55
C LEU A 85 -14.69 -6.21 -1.82
N GLU A 86 -15.68 -5.52 -2.40
CA GLU A 86 -17.02 -6.07 -2.65
C GLU A 86 -17.06 -6.91 -3.93
N CYS A 87 -16.38 -6.48 -4.98
CA CYS A 87 -16.57 -7.02 -6.33
C CYS A 87 -15.39 -7.83 -6.86
N LEU A 88 -14.16 -7.56 -6.40
CA LEU A 88 -12.95 -8.05 -7.07
C LEU A 88 -12.19 -9.10 -6.25
N VAL A 89 -11.89 -8.76 -4.99
CA VAL A 89 -11.10 -9.59 -4.09
C VAL A 89 -11.88 -10.84 -3.66
N GLN A 90 -11.22 -12.00 -3.71
CA GLN A 90 -11.79 -13.31 -3.36
C GLN A 90 -10.95 -13.99 -2.27
N ASP A 91 -11.38 -15.19 -1.88
CA ASP A 91 -10.64 -16.02 -0.92
C ASP A 91 -9.23 -16.33 -1.40
N ASP A 92 -8.28 -16.37 -0.46
CA ASP A 92 -6.85 -16.61 -0.67
C ASP A 92 -6.12 -15.57 -1.54
N ASP A 93 -6.71 -14.40 -1.78
CA ASP A 93 -6.05 -13.26 -2.42
C ASP A 93 -5.20 -12.42 -1.44
N GLU A 94 -4.24 -11.68 -2.00
CA GLU A 94 -3.48 -10.65 -1.31
C GLU A 94 -3.93 -9.27 -1.78
N PHE A 95 -4.32 -8.43 -0.83
CA PHE A 95 -4.85 -7.10 -1.07
C PHE A 95 -3.95 -6.04 -0.44
N ILE A 96 -3.32 -5.22 -1.29
CA ILE A 96 -2.39 -4.18 -0.89
C ILE A 96 -3.07 -2.83 -1.12
N VAL A 97 -3.21 -2.03 -0.07
CA VAL A 97 -3.82 -0.71 -0.12
C VAL A 97 -2.74 0.34 0.13
N VAL A 98 -2.58 1.26 -0.81
CA VAL A 98 -1.55 2.29 -0.78
C VAL A 98 -2.18 3.66 -0.62
N ARG A 99 -1.63 4.46 0.28
CA ARG A 99 -1.98 5.84 0.57
C ARG A 99 -0.73 6.70 0.40
N GLY A 100 -0.71 7.51 -0.65
CA GLY A 100 0.33 8.52 -0.85
C GLY A 100 -0.01 9.80 -0.09
N PHE A 101 0.99 10.45 0.50
CA PHE A 101 0.84 11.75 1.17
C PHE A 101 2.03 12.66 0.88
N ASP A 102 1.87 13.97 1.07
CA ASP A 102 2.94 14.93 0.79
C ASP A 102 4.00 14.91 1.89
N THR A 103 5.27 15.07 1.51
CA THR A 103 6.40 15.16 2.46
C THR A 103 6.23 16.27 3.50
N GLY A 104 5.49 17.35 3.21
CA GLY A 104 5.20 18.42 4.15
C GLY A 104 4.26 18.04 5.31
N GLU A 105 3.63 16.85 5.25
CA GLU A 105 2.83 16.30 6.35
C GLU A 105 3.69 15.57 7.40
N LEU A 106 4.91 15.15 7.03
CA LEU A 106 5.86 14.50 7.95
C LEU A 106 6.27 15.43 9.11
N ASP A 107 6.34 16.73 8.85
CA ASP A 107 6.72 17.73 9.85
C ASP A 107 5.62 18.01 10.88
N LYS A 108 4.39 17.53 10.65
CA LYS A 108 3.21 18.01 11.38
C LYS A 108 2.58 16.98 12.30
N ASP A 109 2.52 15.69 11.95
CA ASP A 109 2.10 14.64 12.90
C ASP A 109 2.34 13.21 12.36
N THR A 110 3.53 12.65 12.57
CA THR A 110 3.80 11.25 12.17
C THR A 110 2.98 10.24 12.97
N GLU A 111 2.50 10.58 14.17
CA GLU A 111 1.67 9.67 14.96
C GLU A 111 0.25 9.61 14.41
N ALA A 112 -0.32 10.74 13.96
CA ALA A 112 -1.60 10.75 13.27
C ALA A 112 -1.57 9.87 12.01
N LEU A 113 -0.49 9.93 11.21
CA LEU A 113 -0.35 9.06 10.03
C LEU A 113 -0.32 7.56 10.40
N ARG A 114 0.30 7.21 11.53
CA ARG A 114 0.29 5.83 12.04
C ARG A 114 -1.08 5.42 12.52
N GLU A 115 -1.81 6.31 13.19
CA GLU A 115 -3.19 6.09 13.62
C GLU A 115 -4.12 5.87 12.42
N ASP A 116 -4.05 6.75 11.42
CA ASP A 116 -4.81 6.64 10.17
C ASP A 116 -4.55 5.31 9.45
N ALA A 117 -3.29 4.86 9.40
CA ALA A 117 -2.94 3.58 8.80
C ALA A 117 -3.52 2.40 9.59
N ARG A 118 -3.51 2.47 10.92
CA ARG A 118 -4.10 1.44 11.81
C ARG A 118 -5.62 1.40 11.66
N ASP A 119 -6.27 2.56 11.56
CA ASP A 119 -7.71 2.67 11.38
C ASP A 119 -8.14 2.16 10.00
N LEU A 120 -7.39 2.49 8.94
CA LEU A 120 -7.63 1.96 7.61
C LEU A 120 -7.47 0.43 7.59
N MET A 121 -6.42 -0.10 8.21
CA MET A 121 -6.21 -1.55 8.34
C MET A 121 -7.40 -2.23 9.01
N LYS A 122 -7.86 -1.67 10.14
CA LYS A 122 -9.01 -2.18 10.87
C LYS A 122 -10.29 -2.12 10.01
N ALA A 123 -10.55 -0.99 9.34
CA ALA A 123 -11.71 -0.80 8.49
C ALA A 123 -11.77 -1.83 7.34
N ILE A 124 -10.65 -2.07 6.66
CA ILE A 124 -10.56 -3.07 5.57
C ILE A 124 -10.85 -4.48 6.12
N GLY A 125 -10.25 -4.84 7.26
CA GLY A 125 -10.45 -6.17 7.85
C GLY A 125 -11.87 -6.40 8.37
N ASP A 126 -12.48 -5.38 8.97
CA ASP A 126 -13.87 -5.44 9.43
C ASP A 126 -14.84 -5.53 8.24
N LYS A 127 -14.66 -4.69 7.22
CA LYS A 127 -15.47 -4.73 6.00
C LYS A 127 -15.34 -6.06 5.25
N ASN A 128 -14.13 -6.62 5.18
CA ASN A 128 -13.95 -7.95 4.59
C ASN A 128 -14.81 -9.01 5.30
N ARG A 129 -14.85 -8.98 6.63
CA ARG A 129 -15.63 -9.94 7.44
C ARG A 129 -17.13 -9.72 7.33
N GLU A 130 -17.56 -8.47 7.19
CA GLU A 130 -18.97 -8.13 6.96
C GLU A 130 -19.46 -8.68 5.61
N ILE A 131 -18.63 -8.57 4.57
CA ILE A 131 -18.92 -9.10 3.23
C ILE A 131 -18.96 -10.63 3.25
N ASP A 132 -17.91 -11.26 3.76
CA ASP A 132 -17.83 -12.72 3.88
C ASP A 132 -16.90 -13.11 5.04
N ALA A 133 -17.49 -13.62 6.12
CA ALA A 133 -16.77 -14.04 7.32
C ALA A 133 -15.83 -15.24 7.09
N SER A 134 -15.99 -15.98 5.99
CA SER A 134 -15.16 -17.14 5.63
C SER A 134 -14.00 -16.78 4.69
N ARG A 135 -14.03 -15.60 4.06
CA ARG A 135 -13.01 -15.12 3.12
C ARG A 135 -11.71 -14.74 3.84
N LYS A 136 -10.63 -15.41 3.45
CA LYS A 136 -9.28 -15.25 4.02
C LYS A 136 -8.42 -14.38 3.11
N LEU A 137 -7.88 -13.30 3.65
CA LEU A 137 -7.02 -12.36 2.95
C LEU A 137 -5.67 -12.17 3.63
N SER A 138 -4.65 -11.88 2.83
CA SER A 138 -3.46 -11.14 3.28
C SER A 138 -3.70 -9.67 2.97
N ILE A 139 -3.69 -8.81 3.98
CA ILE A 139 -3.90 -7.37 3.80
C ILE A 139 -2.59 -6.65 4.13
N VAL A 140 -2.19 -5.75 3.24
CA VAL A 140 -1.07 -4.83 3.45
C VAL A 140 -1.61 -3.41 3.31
N VAL A 141 -1.27 -2.53 4.25
CA VAL A 141 -1.53 -1.09 4.16
C VAL A 141 -0.18 -0.38 4.10
N GLU A 142 0.02 0.43 3.07
CA GLU A 142 1.25 1.18 2.80
C GLU A 142 0.95 2.68 2.79
N PHE A 143 1.51 3.42 3.74
CA PHE A 143 1.54 4.88 3.72
C PHE A 143 2.91 5.31 3.23
N VAL A 144 2.98 6.04 2.12
CA VAL A 144 4.26 6.41 1.49
C VAL A 144 4.27 7.89 1.18
N ALA A 145 5.30 8.60 1.68
CA ALA A 145 5.49 9.99 1.34
C ALA A 145 6.01 10.14 -0.09
N GLY A 146 5.51 11.14 -0.80
CA GLY A 146 6.00 11.52 -2.13
C GLY A 146 4.91 11.50 -3.19
N LYS A 147 5.32 11.72 -4.44
CA LYS A 147 4.38 11.82 -5.56
C LYS A 147 3.68 10.48 -5.80
N ILE A 148 2.37 10.52 -5.88
CA ILE A 148 1.54 9.31 -6.01
C ILE A 148 1.91 8.46 -7.22
N THR A 149 2.31 9.07 -8.35
CA THR A 149 2.71 8.34 -9.56
C THR A 149 3.98 7.52 -9.33
N GLU A 150 5.01 8.14 -8.74
CA GLU A 150 6.28 7.48 -8.39
C GLU A 150 6.06 6.40 -7.32
N THR A 151 5.17 6.66 -6.36
CA THR A 151 4.74 5.68 -5.36
C THR A 151 4.08 4.46 -6.01
N ILE A 152 3.11 4.66 -6.91
CA ILE A 152 2.42 3.57 -7.61
C ILE A 152 3.40 2.74 -8.44
N GLU A 153 4.28 3.37 -9.22
CA GLU A 153 5.28 2.67 -10.02
C GLU A 153 6.19 1.77 -9.17
N ARG A 154 6.62 2.26 -8.00
CA ARG A 154 7.39 1.47 -7.05
C ARG A 154 6.58 0.31 -6.49
N MET A 155 5.32 0.54 -6.11
CA MET A 155 4.45 -0.52 -5.58
C MET A 155 4.19 -1.61 -6.62
N ILE A 156 4.06 -1.25 -7.90
CA ILE A 156 4.00 -2.21 -9.01
C ILE A 156 5.29 -3.04 -9.08
N ALA A 157 6.45 -2.39 -8.97
CA ALA A 157 7.74 -3.08 -9.03
C ALA A 157 7.96 -4.03 -7.84
N LEU A 158 7.56 -3.63 -6.63
CA LEU A 158 7.74 -4.40 -5.40
C LEU A 158 6.78 -5.58 -5.29
N TYR A 159 5.49 -5.30 -5.49
CA TYR A 159 4.44 -6.29 -5.22
C TYR A 159 4.02 -7.09 -6.45
N ARG A 160 4.34 -6.61 -7.67
CA ARG A 160 3.93 -7.22 -8.94
C ARG A 160 2.46 -7.63 -8.95
N PRO A 161 1.53 -6.67 -8.79
CA PRO A 161 0.11 -6.98 -8.73
C PRO A 161 -0.41 -7.51 -10.07
N ASP A 162 -1.41 -8.38 -10.00
CA ASP A 162 -2.19 -8.83 -11.15
C ASP A 162 -3.13 -7.73 -11.67
N SER A 163 -3.52 -6.79 -10.81
CA SER A 163 -4.37 -5.64 -11.19
C SER A 163 -4.16 -4.45 -10.25
N LEU A 164 -4.22 -3.24 -10.83
CA LEU A 164 -4.20 -1.96 -10.11
C LEU A 164 -5.60 -1.34 -10.14
N ILE A 165 -6.09 -0.95 -8.97
CA ILE A 165 -7.37 -0.27 -8.76
C ILE A 165 -7.09 1.16 -8.30
N VAL A 166 -7.79 2.13 -8.90
CA VAL A 166 -7.64 3.57 -8.63
C VAL A 166 -9.00 4.25 -8.60
N GLY A 167 -9.10 5.33 -7.82
CA GLY A 167 -10.21 6.26 -7.90
C GLY A 167 -10.19 7.03 -9.23
N THR A 168 -11.37 7.35 -9.77
CA THR A 168 -11.51 8.07 -11.05
C THR A 168 -11.65 9.59 -10.87
N ARG A 169 -11.90 10.08 -9.65
CA ARG A 169 -12.16 11.50 -9.37
C ARG A 169 -11.07 12.23 -8.60
N GLY A 170 -9.88 11.64 -8.45
CA GLY A 170 -8.71 12.33 -7.90
C GLY A 170 -8.29 13.51 -8.78
N GLU A 171 -8.62 14.74 -8.35
CA GLU A 171 -8.03 16.03 -8.76
C GLU A 171 -7.75 16.23 -10.27
N ARG A 172 -8.57 15.71 -11.20
CA ARG A 172 -8.44 15.87 -12.68
C ARG A 172 -7.07 15.50 -13.31
N THR A 173 -6.05 15.24 -12.51
CA THR A 173 -4.65 15.22 -12.89
C THR A 173 -4.23 13.81 -13.28
N PHE A 174 -4.79 12.77 -12.65
CA PHE A 174 -4.44 11.37 -12.96
C PHE A 174 -4.86 10.96 -14.38
N LEU A 175 -6.12 11.18 -14.75
CA LEU A 175 -6.59 10.89 -16.12
C LEU A 175 -5.94 11.80 -17.17
N GLN A 176 -5.66 13.06 -16.83
CA GLN A 176 -4.99 14.01 -17.73
C GLN A 176 -3.49 13.69 -17.90
N GLN A 177 -2.79 13.27 -16.85
CA GLN A 177 -1.38 12.85 -16.92
C GLN A 177 -1.22 11.52 -17.64
N VAL A 178 -2.08 10.52 -17.37
CA VAL A 178 -2.07 9.25 -18.12
C VAL A 178 -2.44 9.51 -19.58
N GLY A 179 -3.41 10.37 -19.87
CA GLY A 179 -3.76 10.78 -21.23
C GLY A 179 -2.64 11.51 -21.98
N GLN A 180 -1.81 12.29 -21.27
CA GLN A 180 -0.63 12.94 -21.86
C GLN A 180 0.58 11.99 -21.99
N ALA A 181 0.75 11.04 -21.08
CA ALA A 181 1.83 10.05 -21.12
C ALA A 181 1.59 8.94 -22.16
N VAL A 182 0.33 8.65 -22.50
CA VAL A 182 -0.05 7.60 -23.47
C VAL A 182 -0.35 8.14 -24.89
N GLY A 183 -0.19 9.45 -25.12
CA GLY A 183 -0.12 10.00 -26.47
C GLY A 183 -1.38 9.81 -27.34
N THR A 184 -2.58 9.94 -26.77
CA THR A 184 -3.81 9.91 -27.57
C THR A 184 -4.08 11.29 -28.16
N GLY A 185 -3.56 11.54 -29.37
CA GLY A 185 -4.08 12.58 -30.25
C GLY A 185 -5.54 12.30 -30.57
N VAL A 186 -6.46 12.99 -29.88
CA VAL A 186 -7.89 12.94 -30.20
C VAL A 186 -8.10 13.76 -31.47
N GLY A 187 -8.28 13.04 -32.57
CA GLY A 187 -8.54 13.58 -33.90
C GLY A 187 -9.82 14.39 -33.95
N SER A 188 -9.71 15.58 -34.54
CA SER A 188 -10.82 16.44 -34.91
C SER A 188 -11.64 15.78 -36.02
N VAL A 189 -12.96 15.68 -35.85
CA VAL A 189 -13.86 15.25 -36.94
C VAL A 189 -14.34 16.51 -37.66
N SER A 190 -13.97 16.66 -38.94
CA SER A 190 -14.54 17.69 -39.80
C SER A 190 -16.00 17.34 -40.10
N ARG A 191 -16.91 18.28 -39.87
CA ARG A 191 -18.24 18.24 -40.49
C ARG A 191 -18.06 18.37 -42.00
N TYR A 192 -18.69 17.47 -42.73
CA TYR A 192 -19.06 17.70 -44.12
C TYR A 192 -20.56 18.03 -44.16
N GLU A 193 -20.87 18.97 -45.05
CA GLU A 193 -22.18 19.58 -45.34
C GLU A 193 -23.28 18.57 -45.69
#